data_AF-A0AAJ7EHQ0-F1
#
_entry.id   AF-A0AAJ7EHQ0-F1
#
_cell.length_a   1.000
_cell.length_b   1.000
_cell.length_c   1.000
_cell.angle_alpha   90.00
_cell.angle_beta   90.00
_cell.angle_gamma   90.00
#
_symmetry.space_group_name_H-M   'P 1'
#
loop_
_entity.id
_entity.type
_entity.pdbx_description
1 polymer ?
#
loop_
_entity_poly.entity_id
_entity_poly.type
_entity_poly.pdbx_seq_one_letter_code
_entity_poly.pdbx_strand_id
1 'polypeptide(L)'
;MSGGQLAIADKPEGGYCSATCIDKVCLQNEINKPEIKTSDLYATCNLPKRFEHPHWFNGYGCQKSNQHPLYRTTSSEYGWYPPGIHSVPASYFPKTQDFSNIMAVSGMYRNYSLNM
;
A
#
# COMPACT_ATOMS: atom_id res chain seq x y z
N MET A 1 -49.30 36.31 -1.11
CA MET A 1 -48.44 35.93 0.03
C MET A 1 -48.81 34.49 0.36
N SER A 2 -47.96 33.48 0.35
CA SER A 2 -46.51 33.38 0.34
C SER A 2 -46.16 31.99 -0.22
N GLY A 3 -45.20 31.91 -1.14
CA GLY A 3 -44.55 30.65 -1.46
C GLY A 3 -43.75 30.16 -0.25
N GLY A 4 -43.85 28.87 0.05
CA GLY A 4 -42.98 28.18 0.98
C GLY A 4 -42.13 27.18 0.21
N GLN A 5 -40.90 27.56 -0.12
CA GLN A 5 -39.88 26.65 -0.63
C GLN A 5 -39.65 25.52 0.39
N LEU A 6 -39.75 24.28 -0.07
CA LEU A 6 -39.24 23.11 0.65
C LEU A 6 -37.72 23.25 0.71
N ALA A 7 -37.18 23.50 1.90
CA ALA A 7 -35.76 23.58 2.14
C ALA A 7 -35.12 22.20 1.85
N ILE A 8 -34.29 22.16 0.82
CA ILE A 8 -33.33 21.09 0.62
C ILE A 8 -32.34 21.22 1.79
N ALA A 9 -32.42 20.29 2.74
CA ALA A 9 -31.42 20.20 3.79
C ALA A 9 -30.13 19.68 3.14
N ASP A 10 -29.27 20.61 2.74
CA ASP A 10 -27.88 20.31 2.41
C ASP A 10 -27.23 19.70 3.65
N LYS A 11 -27.10 18.37 3.68
CA LYS A 11 -26.27 17.69 4.67
C LYS A 11 -24.85 18.19 4.43
N PRO A 12 -24.18 18.79 5.43
CA PRO A 12 -22.80 19.19 5.27
C PRO A 12 -21.97 17.96 4.94
N GLU A 13 -21.38 17.95 3.75
CA GLU A 13 -20.43 16.94 3.30
C GLU A 13 -19.16 17.11 4.13
N GLY A 14 -19.14 16.43 5.29
CA GLY A 14 -18.06 16.53 6.25
C GLY A 14 -16.77 15.98 5.68
N GLY A 15 -15.89 16.87 5.24
CA GLY A 15 -14.46 16.60 5.06
C GLY A 15 -13.84 16.15 6.38
N TYR A 16 -12.77 15.35 6.26
CA TYR A 16 -11.85 14.84 7.28
C TYR A 16 -12.28 15.12 8.73
N CYS A 17 -12.70 14.06 9.43
CA CYS A 17 -13.11 14.08 10.83
C CYS A 17 -11.92 14.45 11.73
N SER A 18 -11.70 15.75 11.82
CA SER A 18 -10.58 16.38 12.49
C SER A 18 -11.02 16.78 13.89
N ALA A 19 -10.64 15.97 14.88
CA ALA A 19 -10.51 16.32 16.30
C ALA A 19 -11.73 16.91 17.05
N THR A 20 -12.89 17.12 16.41
CA THR A 20 -14.10 17.72 17.02
C THR A 20 -15.35 16.85 16.87
N CYS A 21 -15.22 15.58 16.49
CA CYS A 21 -16.35 14.67 16.40
C CYS A 21 -16.93 14.34 17.79
N ILE A 22 -17.95 15.09 18.19
CA ILE A 22 -18.73 14.88 19.42
C ILE A 22 -19.56 13.57 19.31
N ASP A 23 -19.88 13.14 18.09
CA ASP A 23 -20.69 11.96 17.82
C ASP A 23 -19.86 10.66 17.70
N LYS A 24 -19.94 9.84 18.75
CA LYS A 24 -19.30 8.51 18.84
C LYS A 24 -19.62 7.60 17.64
N VAL A 25 -20.80 7.73 17.04
CA VAL A 25 -21.26 6.92 15.90
C VAL A 25 -20.46 7.25 14.64
N CYS A 26 -20.24 8.53 14.37
CA CYS A 26 -19.46 8.96 13.20
C CYS A 26 -18.00 8.51 13.30
N LEU A 27 -17.42 8.60 14.49
CA LEU A 27 -16.07 8.09 14.77
C LEU A 27 -15.97 6.57 14.57
N GLN A 28 -16.95 5.80 15.07
CA GLN A 28 -16.99 4.34 14.85
C GLN A 28 -17.10 3.99 13.37
N ASN A 29 -17.95 4.69 12.62
CA ASN A 29 -18.11 4.46 11.19
C ASN A 29 -16.82 4.72 10.42
N GLU A 30 -16.02 5.69 10.84
CA GLU A 30 -14.75 6.02 10.20
C GLU A 30 -13.63 5.04 10.53
N ILE A 31 -13.56 4.57 11.78
CA ILE A 31 -12.66 3.48 12.17
C ILE A 31 -12.99 2.20 11.38
N ASN A 32 -14.28 1.96 11.11
CA ASN A 32 -14.73 0.82 10.33
C ASN A 32 -14.53 0.99 8.81
N LYS A 33 -14.10 2.16 8.32
CA LYS A 33 -13.82 2.31 6.89
C LYS A 33 -12.65 1.41 6.52
N PRO A 34 -12.73 0.73 5.36
CA PRO A 34 -11.59 -0.05 4.88
C PRO A 34 -10.42 0.88 4.63
N GLU A 35 -9.22 0.38 4.89
CA GLU A 35 -7.99 1.12 4.61
C GLU A 35 -7.83 1.39 3.10
N ILE A 36 -7.29 2.56 2.78
CA ILE A 36 -7.07 3.02 1.41
C ILE A 36 -6.01 2.13 0.75
N LYS A 37 -6.36 1.58 -0.42
CA LYS A 37 -5.47 0.80 -1.26
C LYS A 37 -4.90 1.65 -2.37
N THR A 38 -3.86 1.16 -3.02
CA THR A 38 -3.27 1.87 -4.17
C THR A 38 -4.18 1.88 -5.38
N SER A 39 -4.93 0.81 -5.60
CA SER A 39 -5.92 0.65 -6.67
C SER A 39 -7.10 1.60 -6.53
N ASP A 40 -7.38 2.06 -5.31
CA ASP A 40 -8.47 3.01 -5.06
C ASP A 40 -8.10 4.43 -5.55
N LEU A 41 -6.80 4.74 -5.62
CA LEU A 41 -6.27 6.04 -6.02
C LEU A 41 -5.69 6.06 -7.44
N TYR A 42 -5.17 4.93 -7.91
CA TYR A 42 -4.47 4.81 -9.18
C TYR A 42 -4.94 3.60 -9.99
N ALA A 43 -4.83 3.70 -11.32
CA ALA A 43 -5.03 2.55 -12.20
C ALA A 43 -3.84 1.59 -12.10
N THR A 44 -4.02 0.48 -11.36
CA THR A 44 -2.98 -0.52 -11.11
C THR A 44 -3.08 -1.74 -12.03
N CYS A 45 -1.95 -2.38 -12.35
CA CYS A 45 -1.90 -3.62 -13.14
C CYS A 45 -0.91 -4.63 -12.55
N ASN A 46 -1.38 -5.85 -12.27
CA ASN A 46 -0.57 -6.95 -11.72
C ASN A 46 0.25 -6.58 -10.47
N LEU A 47 -0.30 -5.70 -9.63
CA LEU A 47 0.42 -5.21 -8.45
C LEU A 47 0.44 -6.28 -7.34
N PRO A 48 1.61 -6.62 -6.77
CA PRO A 48 1.67 -7.51 -5.62
C PRO A 48 0.90 -6.93 -4.43
N LYS A 49 0.24 -7.79 -3.66
CA LYS A 49 -0.55 -7.39 -2.47
C LYS A 49 0.22 -6.49 -1.48
N ARG A 50 1.53 -6.68 -1.37
CA ARG A 50 2.40 -5.83 -0.53
C ARG A 50 2.47 -4.38 -1.00
N PHE A 51 2.45 -4.13 -2.30
CA PHE A 51 2.44 -2.78 -2.85
C PHE A 51 1.02 -2.21 -2.90
N GLU A 52 0.02 -3.09 -3.00
CA GLU A 52 -1.40 -2.72 -2.93
C GLU A 52 -1.81 -2.12 -1.58
N HIS A 53 -1.19 -2.61 -0.51
CA HIS A 53 -1.52 -2.28 0.87
C HIS A 53 -0.34 -1.57 1.57
N PRO A 54 -0.33 -0.22 1.61
CA PRO A 54 0.75 0.55 2.22
C PRO A 54 1.01 0.20 3.69
N HIS A 55 -0.02 -0.19 4.43
CA HIS A 55 0.10 -0.59 5.84
C HIS A 55 0.87 -1.90 6.06
N TRP A 56 1.13 -2.71 5.01
CA TRP A 56 1.96 -3.91 5.13
C TRP A 56 3.45 -3.61 5.21
N PHE A 57 3.87 -2.36 4.97
CA PHE A 57 5.26 -1.95 5.13
C PHE A 57 5.60 -1.71 6.59
N ASN A 58 6.34 -2.66 7.17
CA ASN A 58 6.74 -2.64 8.57
C ASN A 58 8.26 -2.66 8.73
N GLY A 59 8.76 -2.19 9.87
CA GLY A 59 10.18 -2.26 10.25
C GLY A 59 11.03 -1.05 9.87
N TYR A 60 10.39 0.03 9.42
CA TYR A 60 11.09 1.28 9.09
C TYR A 60 11.42 2.09 10.35
N GLY A 61 12.44 2.93 10.27
CA GLY A 61 12.94 3.70 11.41
C GLY A 61 11.85 4.49 12.15
N CYS A 62 10.94 5.14 11.42
CA CYS A 62 9.85 5.92 12.01
C CYS A 62 8.84 5.07 12.82
N GLN A 63 8.79 3.75 12.62
CA GLN A 63 7.86 2.85 13.30
C GLN A 63 8.50 2.18 14.52
N LYS A 64 9.83 2.02 14.52
CA LYS A 64 10.56 1.17 15.48
C LYS A 64 11.56 1.93 16.34
N SER A 65 12.03 3.08 15.88
CA SER A 65 13.13 3.76 16.53
C SER A 65 12.71 4.41 17.84
N ASN A 66 13.26 3.89 18.93
CA ASN A 66 13.35 4.57 20.22
C ASN A 66 14.67 5.36 20.37
N GLN A 67 15.40 5.59 19.28
CA GLN A 67 16.68 6.31 19.30
C GLN A 67 16.45 7.77 19.70
N HIS A 68 17.24 8.22 20.67
CA HIS A 68 17.18 9.61 21.13
C HIS A 68 17.58 10.55 19.99
N PRO A 69 16.82 11.64 19.73
CA PRO A 69 17.05 12.54 18.58
C PRO A 69 18.49 13.08 18.49
N LEU A 70 19.14 13.32 19.63
CA LEU A 70 20.52 13.84 19.69
C LEU A 70 21.57 12.85 19.13
N TYR A 71 21.31 11.55 19.17
CA TYR A 71 22.25 10.52 18.73
C TYR A 71 21.92 9.95 17.35
N ARG A 72 21.11 10.67 16.56
CA ARG A 72 20.73 10.28 15.21
C ARG A 72 21.87 10.63 14.23
N THR A 73 22.33 9.66 13.45
CA THR A 73 23.33 9.87 12.40
C THR A 73 22.66 10.12 11.05
N THR A 74 23.37 10.74 10.10
CA THR A 74 22.85 10.94 8.73
C THR A 74 22.56 9.61 8.03
N SER A 75 23.37 8.58 8.27
CA SER A 75 23.13 7.24 7.72
C SER A 75 21.80 6.62 8.21
N SER A 76 21.31 7.01 9.39
CA SER A 76 20.02 6.53 9.92
C SER A 76 18.80 7.11 9.20
N GLU A 77 18.98 8.12 8.33
CA GLU A 77 17.90 8.63 7.48
C GLU A 77 17.53 7.65 6.36
N TYR A 78 18.49 6.86 5.87
CA TYR A 78 18.21 5.84 4.89
C TYR A 78 17.34 4.74 5.50
N GLY A 79 16.25 4.38 4.82
CA GLY A 79 15.28 3.40 5.33
C GLY A 79 14.47 3.89 6.53
N TRP A 80 14.46 5.20 6.81
CA TRP A 80 13.68 5.73 7.93
C TRP A 80 12.17 5.70 7.67
N TYR A 81 11.73 6.01 6.46
CA TYR A 81 10.31 6.07 6.09
C TYR A 81 9.90 4.89 5.21
N PRO A 82 8.72 4.28 5.43
CA PRO A 82 8.17 3.28 4.54
C PRO A 82 7.75 3.90 3.20
N PRO A 83 7.72 3.12 2.12
CA PRO A 83 7.11 3.55 0.87
C PRO A 83 5.60 3.73 1.05
N GLY A 84 5.06 4.83 0.51
CA GLY A 84 3.63 5.14 0.48
C GLY A 84 2.99 4.87 -0.89
N ILE A 85 1.68 5.11 -0.99
CA ILE A 85 0.86 4.91 -2.20
C ILE A 85 1.49 5.60 -3.43
N HIS A 86 2.01 6.81 -3.24
CA HIS A 86 2.56 7.63 -4.33
C HIS A 86 3.99 7.25 -4.73
N SER A 87 4.64 6.34 -4.00
CA SER A 87 6.03 5.93 -4.23
C SER A 87 6.15 4.53 -4.85
N VAL A 88 5.12 3.69 -4.71
CA VAL A 88 5.10 2.35 -5.29
C VAL A 88 4.72 2.40 -6.78
N PRO A 89 5.17 1.44 -7.61
CA PRO A 89 4.81 1.43 -9.02
C PRO A 89 3.32 1.10 -9.22
N ALA A 90 2.71 1.66 -10.26
CA ALA A 90 1.34 1.30 -10.64
C ALA A 90 1.25 -0.07 -11.33
N SER A 91 2.33 -0.52 -11.98
CA SER A 91 2.38 -1.81 -12.67
C SER A 91 3.63 -2.60 -12.33
N TYR A 92 3.49 -3.92 -12.22
CA TYR A 92 4.58 -4.82 -11.86
C TYR A 92 4.57 -6.08 -12.72
N PHE A 93 5.65 -6.29 -13.47
CA PHE A 93 5.84 -7.43 -14.35
C PHE A 93 7.10 -8.19 -13.95
N PRO A 94 7.03 -9.08 -12.95
CA PRO A 94 8.19 -9.82 -12.49
C PRO A 94 8.64 -10.79 -13.58
N LYS A 95 9.96 -10.94 -13.73
CA LYS A 95 10.53 -12.06 -14.49
C LYS A 95 10.48 -13.29 -13.59
N THR A 96 9.62 -14.25 -13.90
CA THR A 96 9.59 -15.53 -13.18
C THR A 96 10.77 -16.40 -13.61
N GLN A 97 11.23 -17.25 -12.70
CA GLN A 97 12.32 -18.20 -12.97
C GLN A 97 11.79 -19.64 -13.11
N ASP A 98 10.47 -19.82 -13.23
CA ASP A 98 9.81 -21.13 -13.16
C ASP A 98 10.38 -22.11 -14.19
N PHE A 99 10.55 -21.67 -15.43
CA PHE A 99 11.18 -22.47 -16.49
C PHE A 99 12.61 -22.89 -16.14
N SER A 100 13.44 -21.93 -15.71
CA SER A 100 14.84 -22.19 -15.36
C SER A 100 14.96 -23.09 -14.14
N ASN A 101 14.04 -22.98 -13.18
CA ASN A 101 14.00 -23.84 -11.99
C ASN A 101 13.69 -25.30 -12.37
N ILE A 102 12.73 -25.52 -13.29
CA ILE A 102 12.44 -26.85 -13.83
C ILE A 102 13.67 -27.42 -14.54
N MET A 103 14.34 -26.62 -15.37
CA MET A 103 15.55 -27.03 -16.07
C MET A 103 16.69 -27.36 -15.10
N ALA A 104 16.88 -26.55 -14.05
CA ALA A 104 17.91 -26.77 -13.04
C ALA A 104 17.72 -28.11 -12.32
N VAL A 105 16.47 -28.50 -12.03
CA VAL A 105 16.15 -29.80 -11.41
C VAL A 105 16.40 -30.96 -12.38
N SER A 106 16.18 -30.79 -13.68
CA SER A 106 16.40 -31.85 -14.69
C SER A 106 17.88 -32.20 -14.92
N GLY A 107 18.82 -31.40 -14.42
CA GLY A 107 20.25 -31.64 -14.49
C GLY A 107 20.88 -31.28 -15.83
N MET A 108 22.17 -31.59 -15.98
CA MET A 108 22.92 -31.28 -17.20
C MET A 108 22.49 -32.17 -18.36
N TYR A 109 22.32 -31.56 -19.54
CA TYR A 109 22.07 -32.30 -20.78
C TYR A 109 23.17 -33.35 -21.03
N ARG A 110 22.74 -34.54 -21.46
CA ARG A 110 23.61 -35.64 -21.87
C ARG A 110 23.24 -36.06 -23.28
N ASN A 111 24.25 -36.16 -24.15
CA ASN A 111 24.06 -36.67 -25.49
C ASN A 111 24.22 -38.20 -25.50
N TYR A 112 23.17 -38.90 -25.94
CA TYR A 112 23.14 -40.36 -26.09
C TYR A 112 22.83 -40.78 -27.54
N SER A 113 23.09 -39.92 -28.52
CA SER A 113 22.93 -40.29 -29.93
C SER A 113 23.97 -41.32 -30.34
N LEU A 114 23.59 -42.22 -31.26
CA LEU A 114 24.51 -43.20 -31.82
C LEU A 114 25.52 -42.48 -32.74
N ASN A 115 26.81 -42.72 -32.55
CA ASN A 115 27.82 -42.30 -33.52
C ASN A 115 27.81 -43.32 -34.67
N MET A 116 27.11 -42.98 -35.75
CA MET A 116 27.11 -43.75 -36.99
C MET A 116 28.40 -43.49 -37.78
#